data_AF-A0A6G1E5J5-F1
#
_entry.id   AF-A0A6G1E5J5-F1
#
_cell.length_a   1.000
_cell.length_b   1.000
_cell.length_c   1.000
_cell.angle_alpha   90.00
_cell.angle_beta   90.00
_cell.angle_gamma   90.00
#
_symmetry.space_group_name_H-M   'P 1'
#
loop_
_entity.id
_entity.type
_entity.pdbx_description
1 polymer ?
#
loop_
_entity_poly.entity_id
_entity_poly.type
_entity_poly.pdbx_seq_one_letter_code
_entity_poly.pdbx_strand_id
1 'polypeptide(L)'
;MIHHYLKNNPPRVYLKSIPAASIITFTVCQLFTCQYMNKPHKTLAMFSCDMASRWRELNGSGHWDGLLDPLDVNLRRCLITYGEMIMATYEAFIGERRSPNAGMCRYRRADLFRRVDVSHPGWYAATRYIYATANADVHGKVLLRPLCREGRARECNWMGYVAVATDEGAAALGRRDIVVAWRGTQRALEWVADLKLAPASAAGILGPEGADGTDPSVHRGYLSLYTSADQGSELSKQNARMQVLTEIARLMDKYKDEETSITVVGHSLGATLATLNAVDIAANSYNKSSLSLAGKGGTPVTAVVFGSPRTGDRDFRDVFHRLPALRMLRVRNRPDRIPHYPPVGYADVGVELLIDTRRSPFLKPHGSESQSHDLECHLHGVAGWQGDHREFELVVDRDVALVNKFDDCLADEYPVPARWKVHHNKSMVKGADGRWVLQDHEPDYDYDDDNNDQS
;
A
#
# COMPACT_ATOMS: atom_id res chain seq x y z
N MET A 1 14.48 37.29 -52.54
CA MET A 1 14.51 36.16 -53.51
C MET A 1 13.72 34.94 -52.99
N ILE A 2 12.57 35.13 -52.33
CA ILE A 2 11.63 34.07 -51.84
C ILE A 2 10.18 34.55 -52.05
N HIS A 3 9.89 35.19 -53.19
CA HIS A 3 8.54 35.67 -53.51
C HIS A 3 8.17 35.50 -54.99
N HIS A 4 8.78 34.50 -55.66
CA HIS A 4 8.50 34.18 -57.06
C HIS A 4 8.38 32.68 -57.38
N TYR A 5 8.40 31.78 -56.38
CA TYR A 5 8.40 30.33 -56.62
C TYR A 5 7.05 29.62 -56.40
N LEU A 6 5.99 30.35 -56.00
CA LEU A 6 4.69 29.75 -55.65
C LEU A 6 3.54 30.12 -56.60
N LYS A 7 3.83 30.50 -57.86
CA LYS A 7 2.76 30.87 -58.83
C LYS A 7 2.56 29.92 -60.02
N ASN A 8 3.40 28.89 -60.20
CA ASN A 8 3.39 28.09 -61.44
C ASN A 8 3.29 26.56 -61.28
N ASN A 9 2.95 26.00 -60.12
CA ASN A 9 2.76 24.54 -59.96
C ASN A 9 1.56 24.19 -59.07
N PRO A 10 0.36 23.90 -59.61
CA PRO A 10 -0.71 23.30 -58.83
C PRO A 10 -0.42 21.79 -58.61
N PRO A 11 -0.59 21.24 -57.40
CA PRO A 11 -0.46 19.81 -57.18
C PRO A 11 -1.65 19.04 -57.79
N ARG A 12 -1.36 18.09 -58.68
CA ARG A 12 -2.32 17.07 -59.14
C ARG A 12 -2.67 16.16 -57.96
N VAL A 13 -3.90 16.25 -57.48
CA VAL A 13 -4.48 15.30 -56.54
C VAL A 13 -4.79 14.01 -57.30
N TYR A 14 -4.00 12.95 -57.06
CA TYR A 14 -4.39 11.59 -57.41
C TYR A 14 -5.24 11.03 -56.26
N LEU A 15 -6.56 11.01 -56.44
CA LEU A 15 -7.48 10.24 -55.60
C LEU A 15 -7.26 8.75 -55.89
N LYS A 16 -6.41 8.09 -55.10
CA LYS A 16 -6.47 6.63 -54.94
C LYS A 16 -7.51 6.33 -53.86
N SER A 17 -8.55 5.62 -54.25
CA SER A 17 -9.58 5.04 -53.39
C SER A 17 -8.97 4.23 -52.25
N ILE A 18 -9.25 4.63 -51.01
CA ILE A 18 -8.97 3.86 -49.79
C ILE A 18 -10.14 2.90 -49.58
N PRO A 19 -9.93 1.60 -49.31
CA PRO A 19 -11.02 0.66 -49.07
C PRO A 19 -11.77 1.00 -47.77
N ALA A 20 -13.10 0.88 -47.81
CA ALA A 20 -14.05 1.26 -46.76
C ALA A 20 -13.89 0.52 -45.40
N ALA A 21 -12.91 -0.38 -45.27
CA ALA A 21 -12.64 -1.11 -44.03
C ALA A 21 -11.85 -0.32 -42.99
N SER A 22 -11.17 0.78 -43.35
CA SER A 22 -10.32 1.54 -42.42
C SER A 22 -11.03 2.70 -41.71
N ILE A 23 -12.24 3.07 -42.15
CA ILE A 23 -13.02 4.15 -41.53
C ILE A 23 -13.87 3.63 -40.36
N ILE A 24 -14.24 2.35 -40.37
CA ILE A 24 -15.06 1.75 -39.30
C ILE A 24 -14.25 1.56 -38.02
N THR A 25 -12.94 1.27 -38.11
CA THR A 25 -12.09 1.05 -36.93
C THR A 25 -11.79 2.33 -36.15
N PHE A 26 -11.74 3.48 -36.82
CA PHE A 26 -11.47 4.77 -36.16
C PHE A 26 -12.70 5.36 -35.45
N THR A 27 -13.91 5.11 -36.00
CA THR A 27 -15.15 5.59 -35.38
C THR A 27 -15.56 4.77 -34.15
N VAL A 28 -15.24 3.48 -34.09
CA VAL A 28 -15.49 2.66 -32.88
C VAL A 28 -14.58 3.10 -31.72
N CYS A 29 -13.34 3.51 -31.99
CA CYS A 29 -12.40 3.93 -30.95
C CYS A 29 -12.76 5.28 -30.30
N GLN A 30 -13.40 6.20 -31.05
CA GLN A 30 -13.90 7.48 -30.51
C GLN A 30 -15.29 7.38 -29.86
N LEU A 31 -16.12 6.39 -30.22
CA LEU A 31 -17.42 6.19 -29.59
C LEU A 31 -17.32 5.53 -28.20
N PHE A 32 -16.31 4.70 -27.96
CA PHE A 32 -16.07 4.12 -26.63
C PHE A 32 -15.57 5.12 -25.58
N THR A 33 -14.96 6.23 -26.00
CA THR A 33 -14.41 7.25 -25.08
C THR A 33 -15.41 8.35 -24.69
N CYS A 34 -16.52 8.53 -25.43
CA CYS A 34 -17.38 9.71 -25.26
C CYS A 34 -18.70 9.46 -24.50
N GLN A 35 -19.16 8.22 -24.36
CA GLN A 35 -20.44 7.92 -23.69
C GLN A 35 -20.37 7.75 -22.16
N TYR A 36 -19.18 7.80 -21.55
CA TYR A 36 -18.99 7.60 -20.10
C TYR A 36 -18.62 8.86 -19.31
N MET A 37 -18.79 10.06 -19.88
CA MET A 37 -18.30 11.31 -19.28
C MET A 37 -19.35 12.15 -18.51
N ASN A 38 -20.53 11.62 -18.14
CA ASN A 38 -21.52 12.43 -17.41
C ASN A 38 -22.44 11.67 -16.42
N LYS A 39 -21.89 10.80 -15.58
CA LYS A 39 -22.59 10.23 -14.39
C LYS A 39 -21.76 10.08 -13.08
N PRO A 40 -20.74 10.89 -12.74
CA PRO A 40 -19.92 10.58 -11.57
C PRO A 40 -20.65 10.78 -10.23
N HIS A 41 -21.46 11.83 -10.05
CA HIS A 41 -21.91 12.22 -8.69
C HIS A 41 -22.98 11.32 -8.06
N LYS A 42 -23.97 10.82 -8.81
CA LYS A 42 -25.02 9.97 -8.24
C LYS A 42 -24.57 8.54 -7.99
N THR A 43 -23.72 8.01 -8.88
CA THR A 43 -23.22 6.63 -8.81
C THR A 43 -22.18 6.47 -7.69
N LEU A 44 -21.27 7.44 -7.52
CA LEU A 44 -20.28 7.44 -6.44
C LEU A 44 -20.95 7.55 -5.05
N ALA A 45 -21.96 8.42 -4.92
CA ALA A 45 -22.71 8.58 -3.68
C ALA A 45 -23.51 7.31 -3.29
N MET A 46 -24.09 6.62 -4.26
CA MET A 46 -24.84 5.38 -4.03
C MET A 46 -23.94 4.22 -3.60
N PHE A 47 -22.72 4.12 -4.16
CA PHE A 47 -21.74 3.10 -3.75
C PHE A 47 -21.13 3.36 -2.37
N SER A 48 -20.89 4.62 -2.02
CA SER A 48 -20.38 4.99 -0.70
C SER A 48 -21.39 4.69 0.42
N CYS A 49 -22.70 4.87 0.18
CA CYS A 49 -23.74 4.60 1.17
C CYS A 49 -23.80 3.11 1.59
N ASP A 50 -23.57 2.19 0.66
CA ASP A 50 -23.57 0.74 0.93
C ASP A 50 -22.32 0.31 1.71
N MET A 51 -21.12 0.80 1.32
CA MET A 51 -19.88 0.56 2.06
C MET A 51 -19.93 1.09 3.50
N ALA A 52 -20.46 2.30 3.69
CA ALA A 52 -20.61 2.90 5.01
C ALA A 52 -21.54 2.09 5.93
N SER A 53 -22.64 1.55 5.40
CA SER A 53 -23.57 0.76 6.22
C SER A 53 -23.05 -0.65 6.57
N ARG A 54 -22.21 -1.23 5.70
CA ARG A 54 -21.66 -2.59 5.82
C ARG A 54 -20.22 -2.63 6.33
N TRP A 55 -19.66 -1.51 6.79
CA TRP A 55 -18.22 -1.41 7.05
C TRP A 55 -17.69 -2.46 8.03
N ARG A 56 -18.46 -2.87 9.05
CA ARG A 56 -18.05 -3.90 10.02
C ARG A 56 -17.90 -5.27 9.36
N GLU A 57 -18.85 -5.61 8.49
CA GLU A 57 -18.83 -6.85 7.70
C GLU A 57 -17.63 -6.84 6.74
N LEU A 58 -17.43 -5.74 6.02
CA LEU A 58 -16.31 -5.56 5.09
C LEU A 58 -14.94 -5.56 5.81
N ASN A 59 -14.89 -5.16 7.08
CA ASN A 59 -13.72 -5.28 7.96
C ASN A 59 -13.61 -6.64 8.68
N GLY A 60 -14.44 -7.62 8.32
CA GLY A 60 -14.26 -9.01 8.74
C GLY A 60 -14.93 -9.39 10.06
N SER A 61 -15.96 -8.67 10.53
CA SER A 61 -16.68 -9.05 11.76
C SER A 61 -17.21 -10.49 11.71
N GLY A 62 -17.64 -10.95 10.53
CA GLY A 62 -18.05 -12.31 10.22
C GLY A 62 -16.99 -13.16 9.52
N HIS A 63 -15.69 -12.84 9.67
CA HIS A 63 -14.59 -13.55 9.00
C HIS A 63 -14.69 -13.60 7.46
N TRP A 64 -15.35 -12.60 6.86
CA TRP A 64 -15.66 -12.54 5.43
C TRP A 64 -16.44 -13.75 4.89
N ASP A 65 -17.16 -14.47 5.76
CA ASP A 65 -18.00 -15.59 5.34
C ASP A 65 -19.03 -15.14 4.30
N GLY A 66 -19.15 -15.88 3.20
CA GLY A 66 -19.99 -15.52 2.06
C GLY A 66 -19.53 -14.35 1.19
N LEU A 67 -18.38 -13.70 1.49
CA LEU A 67 -17.92 -12.51 0.75
C LEU A 67 -16.74 -12.78 -0.21
N LEU A 68 -16.14 -13.97 -0.20
CA LEU A 68 -14.90 -14.26 -0.93
C LEU A 68 -15.10 -15.04 -2.24
N ASP A 69 -16.19 -15.82 -2.38
CA ASP A 69 -16.53 -16.53 -3.61
C ASP A 69 -18.07 -16.60 -3.83
N PRO A 70 -18.62 -15.78 -4.74
CA PRO A 70 -17.95 -14.71 -5.48
C PRO A 70 -17.45 -13.60 -4.56
N LEU A 71 -16.34 -12.95 -4.94
CA LEU A 71 -15.81 -11.83 -4.17
C LEU A 71 -16.78 -10.63 -4.24
N ASP A 72 -17.33 -10.23 -3.10
CA ASP A 72 -18.26 -9.10 -2.96
C ASP A 72 -17.66 -7.81 -3.55
N VAL A 73 -18.49 -7.06 -4.29
CA VAL A 73 -18.04 -5.89 -5.05
C VAL A 73 -17.58 -4.73 -4.14
N ASN A 74 -18.16 -4.57 -2.96
CA ASN A 74 -17.74 -3.56 -2.00
C ASN A 74 -16.48 -4.00 -1.27
N LEU A 75 -16.37 -5.28 -0.92
CA LEU A 75 -15.11 -5.81 -0.40
C LEU A 75 -13.99 -5.60 -1.41
N ARG A 76 -14.24 -5.87 -2.70
CA ARG A 76 -13.30 -5.61 -3.80
C ARG A 76 -12.83 -4.15 -3.82
N ARG A 77 -13.75 -3.19 -3.68
CA ARG A 77 -13.42 -1.75 -3.59
C ARG A 77 -12.58 -1.44 -2.35
N CYS A 78 -12.95 -1.94 -1.18
CA CYS A 78 -12.18 -1.76 0.05
C CYS A 78 -10.75 -2.29 -0.09
N LEU A 79 -10.58 -3.50 -0.64
CA LEU A 79 -9.27 -4.09 -0.88
C LEU A 79 -8.43 -3.26 -1.84
N ILE A 80 -9.04 -2.70 -2.89
CA ILE A 80 -8.35 -1.80 -3.82
C ILE A 80 -7.95 -0.50 -3.12
N THR A 81 -8.83 0.13 -2.34
CA THR A 81 -8.50 1.34 -1.57
C THR A 81 -7.32 1.09 -0.63
N TYR A 82 -7.35 0.02 0.15
CA TYR A 82 -6.24 -0.34 1.03
C TYR A 82 -4.96 -0.71 0.26
N GLY A 83 -5.11 -1.35 -0.90
CA GLY A 83 -4.03 -1.59 -1.86
C GLY A 83 -3.35 -0.32 -2.34
N GLU A 84 -4.13 0.71 -2.70
CA GLU A 84 -3.62 2.01 -3.13
C GLU A 84 -2.91 2.77 -2.00
N MET A 85 -3.40 2.62 -0.76
CA MET A 85 -2.70 3.14 0.42
C MET A 85 -1.33 2.47 0.60
N ILE A 86 -1.22 1.16 0.34
CA ILE A 86 0.09 0.50 0.31
C ILE A 86 0.92 1.00 -0.87
N MET A 87 0.33 1.16 -2.06
CA MET A 87 1.02 1.63 -3.27
C MET A 87 1.63 3.02 -3.09
N ALA A 88 0.95 3.91 -2.36
CA ALA A 88 1.48 5.22 -1.98
C ALA A 88 2.85 5.11 -1.30
N THR A 89 3.12 4.03 -0.56
CA THR A 89 4.43 3.79 0.05
C THR A 89 5.52 3.43 -0.97
N TYR A 90 5.18 2.75 -2.06
CA TYR A 90 6.15 2.45 -3.10
C TYR A 90 6.45 3.67 -3.96
N GLU A 91 5.43 4.45 -4.30
CA GLU A 91 5.57 5.62 -5.16
C GLU A 91 6.24 6.81 -4.49
N ALA A 92 6.01 6.99 -3.19
CA ALA A 92 6.62 8.08 -2.44
C ALA A 92 8.05 7.75 -1.95
N PHE A 93 8.49 6.50 -1.99
CA PHE A 93 9.82 6.13 -1.49
C PHE A 93 10.94 6.52 -2.46
N ILE A 94 11.99 7.18 -1.93
CA ILE A 94 13.15 7.57 -2.72
C ILE A 94 14.16 6.42 -2.83
N GLY A 95 14.07 5.66 -3.92
CA GLY A 95 14.93 4.51 -4.23
C GLY A 95 16.30 4.83 -4.87
N GLU A 96 16.54 6.07 -5.28
CA GLU A 96 17.77 6.45 -6.00
C GLU A 96 18.94 6.60 -5.03
N ARG A 97 19.84 5.60 -4.97
CA ARG A 97 20.96 5.57 -4.01
C ARG A 97 21.92 6.75 -4.13
N ARG A 98 22.00 7.42 -5.27
CA ARG A 98 22.83 8.63 -5.42
C ARG A 98 22.22 9.88 -4.78
N SER A 99 20.93 9.84 -4.46
CA SER A 99 20.27 10.93 -3.75
C SER A 99 20.74 10.99 -2.28
N PRO A 100 20.96 12.20 -1.71
CA PRO A 100 21.10 12.37 -0.27
C PRO A 100 19.83 12.05 0.52
N ASN A 101 18.69 11.99 -0.15
CA ASN A 101 17.40 11.65 0.44
C ASN A 101 16.99 10.20 0.16
N ALA A 102 17.89 9.37 -0.40
CA ALA A 102 17.63 7.94 -0.57
C ALA A 102 17.21 7.33 0.77
N GLY A 103 16.13 6.55 0.80
CA GLY A 103 15.59 6.02 2.05
C GLY A 103 14.47 6.86 2.67
N MET A 104 14.23 8.08 2.20
CA MET A 104 13.18 8.96 2.72
C MET A 104 11.87 8.86 1.91
N CYS A 105 10.79 9.42 2.47
CA CYS A 105 9.60 9.77 1.71
C CYS A 105 9.86 11.01 0.84
N ARG A 106 9.31 11.06 -0.36
CA ARG A 106 9.44 12.18 -1.30
C ARG A 106 8.57 13.37 -0.94
N TYR A 107 7.39 13.12 -0.40
CA TYR A 107 6.36 14.15 -0.19
C TYR A 107 6.18 14.42 1.30
N ARG A 108 5.80 15.64 1.65
CA ARG A 108 5.33 15.94 3.02
C ARG A 108 3.96 15.30 3.27
N ARG A 109 3.60 15.00 4.52
CA ARG A 109 2.36 14.30 4.89
C ARG A 109 1.11 14.90 4.24
N ALA A 110 0.99 16.23 4.28
CA ALA A 110 -0.17 16.95 3.76
C ALA A 110 -0.40 16.76 2.25
N ASP A 111 0.62 16.38 1.49
CA ASP A 111 0.56 16.23 0.04
C ASP A 111 0.63 14.77 -0.43
N LEU A 112 0.90 13.81 0.46
CA LEU A 112 1.21 12.43 0.10
C LEU A 112 0.18 11.81 -0.86
N PHE A 113 -1.10 11.77 -0.45
CA PHE A 113 -2.15 11.09 -1.20
C PHE A 113 -2.47 11.79 -2.52
N ARG A 114 -2.45 13.13 -2.53
CA ARG A 114 -2.65 13.93 -3.74
C ARG A 114 -1.50 13.75 -4.74
N ARG A 115 -0.27 13.58 -4.27
CA ARG A 115 0.94 13.47 -5.10
C ARG A 115 1.18 12.08 -5.68
N VAL A 116 0.56 11.05 -5.11
CA VAL A 116 0.62 9.65 -5.58
C VAL A 116 -0.69 9.20 -6.24
N ASP A 117 -1.61 10.14 -6.49
CA ASP A 117 -2.84 9.95 -7.26
C ASP A 117 -3.69 8.74 -6.80
N VAL A 118 -3.86 8.55 -5.48
CA VAL A 118 -4.82 7.56 -4.96
C VAL A 118 -6.25 7.94 -5.38
N SER A 119 -7.16 6.98 -5.48
CA SER A 119 -8.53 7.22 -6.01
C SER A 119 -9.32 8.26 -5.20
N HIS A 120 -9.08 8.36 -3.90
CA HIS A 120 -9.79 9.27 -2.98
C HIS A 120 -8.82 10.02 -2.06
N PRO A 121 -8.08 11.01 -2.58
CA PRO A 121 -7.01 11.65 -1.81
C PRO A 121 -7.52 12.51 -0.65
N GLY A 122 -8.80 12.92 -0.68
CA GLY A 122 -9.46 13.67 0.40
C GLY A 122 -9.97 12.80 1.56
N TRP A 123 -10.05 11.47 1.40
CA TRP A 123 -10.61 10.59 2.43
C TRP A 123 -9.69 10.40 3.63
N TYR A 124 -8.38 10.55 3.46
CA TYR A 124 -7.41 10.32 4.53
C TYR A 124 -6.41 11.46 4.61
N ALA A 125 -5.96 11.75 5.83
CA ALA A 125 -4.83 12.62 6.10
C ALA A 125 -3.72 11.81 6.75
N ALA A 126 -2.50 11.86 6.19
CA ALA A 126 -1.33 11.26 6.84
C ALA A 126 -0.96 12.10 8.06
N THR A 127 -0.83 11.46 9.21
CA THR A 127 -0.59 12.15 10.49
C THR A 127 0.80 11.86 11.04
N ARG A 128 1.41 10.74 10.69
CA ARG A 128 2.77 10.37 11.13
C ARG A 128 3.50 9.59 10.05
N TYR A 129 4.77 9.91 9.83
CA TYR A 129 5.68 9.05 9.08
C TYR A 129 6.42 8.11 10.01
N ILE A 130 6.61 6.88 9.54
CA ILE A 130 7.24 5.79 10.29
C ILE A 130 8.62 5.57 9.70
N TYR A 131 9.64 5.56 10.55
CA TYR A 131 11.02 5.21 10.18
C TYR A 131 11.48 3.97 10.93
N ALA A 132 12.08 3.03 10.21
CA ALA A 132 12.61 1.80 10.78
C ALA A 132 14.11 1.68 10.54
N THR A 133 14.81 1.24 11.57
CA THR A 133 16.18 0.73 11.47
C THR A 133 16.16 -0.78 11.73
N ALA A 134 17.29 -1.44 11.60
CA ALA A 134 17.43 -2.85 11.93
C ALA A 134 18.83 -3.11 12.47
N ASN A 135 19.00 -4.23 13.17
CA ASN A 135 20.30 -4.68 13.61
C ASN A 135 21.23 -4.93 12.40
N ALA A 136 22.54 -4.85 12.61
CA ALA A 136 23.56 -4.89 11.55
C ALA A 136 23.40 -6.07 10.55
N ASP A 137 22.92 -7.22 11.02
CA ASP A 137 22.66 -8.43 10.22
C ASP A 137 21.54 -8.28 9.16
N VAL A 138 20.63 -7.34 9.35
CA VAL A 138 19.43 -7.10 8.50
C VAL A 138 19.61 -5.83 7.66
N HIS A 139 20.41 -4.90 8.16
CA HIS A 139 20.56 -3.54 7.67
C HIS A 139 20.91 -3.46 6.18
N GLY A 140 21.97 -4.14 5.73
CA GLY A 140 22.46 -4.07 4.35
C GLY A 140 21.58 -4.76 3.28
N LYS A 141 20.50 -5.44 3.68
CA LYS A 141 19.67 -6.29 2.81
C LYS A 141 18.28 -5.71 2.55
N VAL A 142 17.73 -5.02 3.56
CA VAL A 142 16.37 -4.47 3.54
C VAL A 142 16.36 -2.95 3.50
N LEU A 143 17.34 -2.31 4.15
CA LEU A 143 17.42 -0.86 4.22
C LEU A 143 18.34 -0.33 3.12
N LEU A 144 17.74 0.38 2.17
CA LEU A 144 18.46 1.19 1.19
C LEU A 144 19.40 2.17 1.88
N ARG A 145 20.69 2.15 1.52
CA ARG A 145 21.67 3.11 2.00
C ARG A 145 22.06 4.13 0.92
N PRO A 146 21.98 5.45 1.19
CA PRO A 146 22.57 6.48 0.33
C PRO A 146 24.05 6.23 0.08
N LEU A 147 24.52 6.49 -1.14
CA LEU A 147 25.94 6.42 -1.50
C LEU A 147 26.70 7.67 -1.05
N CYS A 148 26.01 8.80 -0.89
CA CYS A 148 26.66 10.04 -0.45
C CYS A 148 26.96 10.00 1.06
N ARG A 149 28.02 10.73 1.46
CA ARG A 149 28.44 10.80 2.87
C ARG A 149 27.45 11.56 3.75
N GLU A 150 26.76 12.54 3.17
CA GLU A 150 25.79 13.41 3.84
C GLU A 150 24.34 12.93 3.68
N GLY A 151 24.14 11.64 3.41
CA GLY A 151 22.80 11.06 3.28
C GLY A 151 22.00 11.21 4.57
N ARG A 152 20.72 11.55 4.47
CA ARG A 152 19.85 11.79 5.63
C ARG A 152 19.43 10.50 6.34
N ALA A 153 19.20 9.44 5.58
CA ALA A 153 18.70 8.15 6.06
C ALA A 153 19.78 7.07 5.95
N ARG A 154 20.91 7.23 6.65
CA ARG A 154 22.06 6.31 6.50
C ARG A 154 21.83 4.97 7.18
N GLU A 155 21.11 5.01 8.30
CA GLU A 155 20.93 3.86 9.17
C GLU A 155 19.45 3.46 9.36
N CYS A 156 18.53 4.14 8.68
CA CYS A 156 17.10 3.89 8.73
C CYS A 156 16.45 4.20 7.38
N ASN A 157 15.24 3.73 7.17
CA ASN A 157 14.39 4.14 6.03
C ASN A 157 13.01 4.53 6.51
N TRP A 158 12.35 5.38 5.73
CA TRP A 158 10.92 5.53 5.74
C TRP A 158 10.26 4.18 5.43
N MET A 159 9.47 3.69 6.38
CA MET A 159 8.87 2.36 6.38
C MET A 159 7.34 2.41 6.28
N GLY A 160 6.74 3.61 6.18
CA GLY A 160 5.30 3.74 6.07
C GLY A 160 4.78 4.99 6.75
N TYR A 161 3.48 4.98 7.01
CA TYR A 161 2.79 6.09 7.64
C TYR A 161 1.56 5.63 8.44
N VAL A 162 1.14 6.48 9.37
CA VAL A 162 -0.19 6.44 9.97
C VAL A 162 -1.02 7.53 9.31
N ALA A 163 -2.26 7.20 8.96
CA ALA A 163 -3.25 8.12 8.45
C ALA A 163 -4.58 7.92 9.16
N VAL A 164 -5.43 8.93 9.13
CA VAL A 164 -6.79 8.85 9.67
C VAL A 164 -7.78 9.40 8.67
N ALA A 165 -8.97 8.80 8.63
CA ALA A 165 -10.05 9.28 7.79
C ALA A 165 -10.37 10.74 8.14
N THR A 166 -10.49 11.60 7.13
CA THR A 166 -11.03 12.96 7.27
C THR A 166 -12.53 12.89 7.53
N ASP A 167 -13.20 14.02 7.78
CA ASP A 167 -14.66 14.01 7.97
C ASP A 167 -15.40 13.52 6.72
N GLU A 168 -14.90 13.90 5.53
CA GLU A 168 -15.37 13.38 4.26
C GLU A 168 -15.17 11.85 4.17
N GLY A 169 -13.97 11.36 4.50
CA GLY A 169 -13.67 9.93 4.51
C GLY A 169 -14.51 9.17 5.52
N ALA A 170 -14.68 9.69 6.73
CA ALA A 170 -15.46 9.05 7.79
C ALA A 170 -16.94 8.93 7.40
N ALA A 171 -17.51 9.95 6.76
CA ALA A 171 -18.85 9.88 6.20
C ALA A 171 -18.95 8.82 5.09
N ALA A 172 -17.95 8.75 4.21
CA ALA A 172 -17.95 7.80 3.09
C ALA A 172 -17.73 6.34 3.52
N LEU A 173 -16.99 6.12 4.61
CA LEU A 173 -16.62 4.82 5.15
C LEU A 173 -17.54 4.36 6.28
N GLY A 174 -18.38 5.25 6.83
CA GLY A 174 -19.27 4.96 7.96
C GLY A 174 -18.58 4.91 9.32
N ARG A 175 -17.28 5.22 9.39
CA ARG A 175 -16.48 5.29 10.63
C ARG A 175 -15.19 6.08 10.45
N ARG A 176 -14.63 6.56 11.56
CA ARG A 176 -13.28 7.14 11.62
C ARG A 176 -12.23 6.04 11.56
N ASP A 177 -11.80 5.69 10.35
CA ASP A 177 -10.78 4.67 10.13
C ASP A 177 -9.37 5.23 10.35
N ILE A 178 -8.59 4.59 11.22
CA ILE A 178 -7.16 4.85 11.40
C ILE A 178 -6.43 3.79 10.59
N VAL A 179 -5.65 4.20 9.59
CA VAL A 179 -4.88 3.29 8.74
C VAL A 179 -3.40 3.38 9.08
N VAL A 180 -2.77 2.23 9.28
CA VAL A 180 -1.30 2.11 9.34
C VAL A 180 -0.83 1.37 8.11
N ALA A 181 -0.12 2.05 7.22
CA ALA A 181 0.40 1.48 5.99
C ALA A 181 1.90 1.19 6.11
N TRP A 182 2.26 -0.09 6.01
CA TRP A 182 3.64 -0.56 6.05
C TRP A 182 4.18 -0.81 4.65
N ARG A 183 5.32 -0.20 4.36
CA ARG A 183 6.03 -0.32 3.08
C ARG A 183 6.73 -1.69 2.99
N GLY A 184 6.60 -2.36 1.85
CA GLY A 184 7.42 -3.52 1.53
C GLY A 184 8.83 -3.14 1.02
N THR A 185 9.56 -4.12 0.50
CA THR A 185 10.86 -3.88 -0.14
C THR A 185 10.69 -3.58 -1.63
N GLN A 186 11.58 -2.76 -2.20
CA GLN A 186 11.61 -2.54 -3.66
C GLN A 186 12.25 -3.70 -4.44
N ARG A 187 12.91 -4.64 -3.75
CA ARG A 187 13.57 -5.81 -4.35
C ARG A 187 13.18 -7.06 -3.58
N ALA A 188 11.93 -7.48 -3.74
CA ALA A 188 11.31 -8.52 -2.92
C ALA A 188 12.10 -9.84 -2.88
N LEU A 189 12.82 -10.19 -3.94
CA LEU A 189 13.53 -11.47 -4.05
C LEU A 189 14.87 -11.52 -3.30
N GLU A 190 15.62 -10.41 -3.30
CA GLU A 190 16.96 -10.39 -2.70
C GLU A 190 16.89 -10.55 -1.17
N TRP A 191 15.82 -10.10 -0.53
CA TRP A 191 15.72 -10.15 0.94
C TRP A 191 15.22 -11.48 1.49
N VAL A 192 14.31 -12.18 0.80
CA VAL A 192 13.67 -13.43 1.30
C VAL A 192 14.67 -14.58 1.39
N ALA A 193 15.60 -14.67 0.44
CA ALA A 193 16.65 -15.68 0.46
C ALA A 193 17.73 -15.42 1.52
N ASP A 194 17.93 -14.15 1.89
CA ASP A 194 19.08 -13.69 2.66
C ASP A 194 18.77 -13.36 4.13
N LEU A 195 17.49 -13.22 4.48
CA LEU A 195 17.08 -13.12 5.87
C LEU A 195 17.23 -14.49 6.55
N LYS A 196 18.06 -14.54 7.59
CA LYS A 196 18.22 -15.74 8.42
C LYS A 196 16.83 -16.14 8.93
N LEU A 197 16.37 -17.35 8.59
CA LEU A 197 15.09 -17.96 8.98
C LEU A 197 14.94 -18.18 10.51
N ALA A 198 15.83 -17.58 11.30
CA ALA A 198 15.96 -17.82 12.71
C ALA A 198 14.77 -17.19 13.47
N PRO A 199 14.04 -17.99 14.27
CA PRO A 199 13.01 -17.47 15.15
C PRO A 199 13.62 -16.55 16.23
N ALA A 200 12.79 -15.64 16.72
CA ALA A 200 13.03 -14.83 17.90
C ALA A 200 11.71 -14.73 18.68
N SER A 201 11.80 -14.78 20.02
CA SER A 201 10.64 -14.67 20.88
C SER A 201 9.88 -13.37 20.62
N ALA A 202 8.56 -13.49 20.49
CA ALA A 202 7.62 -12.40 20.30
C ALA A 202 7.02 -11.90 21.63
N ALA A 203 7.43 -12.44 22.78
CA ALA A 203 6.85 -12.13 24.09
C ALA A 203 6.75 -10.61 24.37
N GLY A 204 7.75 -9.83 23.92
CA GLY A 204 7.77 -8.37 24.10
C GLY A 204 6.68 -7.58 23.34
N ILE A 205 5.93 -8.22 22.44
CA ILE A 205 4.83 -7.61 21.67
C ILE A 205 3.47 -8.31 21.85
N LEU A 206 3.41 -9.48 22.49
CA LEU A 206 2.17 -10.27 22.61
C LEU A 206 1.34 -10.00 23.87
N GLY A 207 1.77 -9.07 24.73
CA GLY A 207 1.03 -8.70 25.94
C GLY A 207 0.70 -9.89 26.86
N PRO A 208 -0.31 -9.76 27.73
CA PRO A 208 -0.72 -10.84 28.63
C PRO A 208 -1.23 -12.10 27.92
N GLU A 209 -1.81 -11.96 26.72
CA GLU A 209 -2.35 -13.08 25.92
C GLU A 209 -1.26 -14.03 25.38
N GLY A 210 -0.02 -13.54 25.31
CA GLY A 210 1.17 -14.35 25.01
C GLY A 210 1.85 -14.94 26.25
N ALA A 211 1.34 -14.70 27.46
CA ALA A 211 1.91 -15.18 28.72
C ALA A 211 1.24 -16.47 29.24
N ASP A 212 0.80 -17.36 28.34
CA ASP A 212 0.14 -18.63 28.66
C ASP A 212 1.14 -19.79 28.93
N GLY A 213 2.44 -19.48 29.02
CA GLY A 213 3.51 -20.45 29.22
C GLY A 213 4.11 -21.02 27.92
N THR A 214 3.58 -20.62 26.76
CA THR A 214 4.24 -20.84 25.46
C THR A 214 5.33 -19.79 25.20
N ASP A 215 6.22 -20.02 24.23
CA ASP A 215 7.20 -19.01 23.76
C ASP A 215 6.99 -18.70 22.28
N PRO A 216 5.89 -18.00 21.94
CA PRO A 216 5.56 -17.70 20.56
C PRO A 216 6.71 -16.97 19.87
N SER A 217 7.14 -17.48 18.74
CA SER A 217 8.27 -16.93 18.01
C SER A 217 7.87 -16.35 16.66
N VAL A 218 8.52 -15.25 16.31
CA VAL A 218 8.41 -14.60 14.99
C VAL A 218 9.76 -14.57 14.31
N HIS A 219 9.75 -14.32 13.01
CA HIS A 219 10.98 -14.25 12.25
C HIS A 219 11.82 -13.03 12.71
N ARG A 220 13.07 -13.28 13.11
CA ARG A 220 13.96 -12.30 13.77
C ARG A 220 14.17 -11.02 12.96
N GLY A 221 14.28 -11.13 11.64
CA GLY A 221 14.47 -9.98 10.78
C GLY A 221 13.30 -9.00 10.81
N TYR A 222 12.07 -9.53 10.90
CA TYR A 222 10.86 -8.71 10.95
C TYR A 222 10.74 -8.04 12.31
N LEU A 223 10.98 -8.80 13.38
CA LEU A 223 10.99 -8.25 14.73
C LEU A 223 12.05 -7.14 14.89
N SER A 224 13.25 -7.33 14.34
CA SER A 224 14.29 -6.31 14.36
C SER A 224 13.86 -5.02 13.65
N LEU A 225 13.25 -5.10 12.47
CA LEU A 225 12.74 -3.91 11.78
C LEU A 225 11.64 -3.19 12.57
N TYR A 226 10.85 -3.95 13.33
CA TYR A 226 9.76 -3.41 14.12
C TYR A 226 10.23 -2.76 15.44
N THR A 227 11.25 -3.33 16.10
CA THR A 227 11.63 -2.96 17.48
C THR A 227 13.03 -2.35 17.65
N SER A 228 13.91 -2.40 16.64
CA SER A 228 15.23 -1.75 16.72
C SER A 228 15.11 -0.22 16.65
N ALA A 229 15.98 0.45 17.40
CA ALA A 229 16.12 1.91 17.40
C ALA A 229 17.61 2.28 17.24
N ASP A 230 17.87 3.48 16.73
CA ASP A 230 19.20 4.06 16.65
C ASP A 230 19.19 5.40 17.40
N GLN A 231 19.83 5.44 18.56
CA GLN A 231 19.87 6.64 19.40
C GLN A 231 20.63 7.80 18.74
N GLY A 232 21.49 7.53 17.76
CA GLY A 232 22.23 8.54 17.01
C GLY A 232 21.45 9.14 15.82
N SER A 233 20.25 8.63 15.52
CA SER A 233 19.42 9.09 14.41
C SER A 233 18.20 9.86 14.90
N GLU A 234 18.00 11.08 14.41
CA GLU A 234 16.77 11.84 14.70
C GLU A 234 15.51 11.18 14.14
N LEU A 235 15.64 10.41 13.06
CA LEU A 235 14.51 9.75 12.40
C LEU A 235 14.08 8.45 13.09
N SER A 236 15.04 7.70 13.67
CA SER A 236 14.80 6.40 14.31
C SER A 236 15.26 6.32 15.76
N LYS A 237 15.27 7.47 16.45
CA LYS A 237 15.53 7.58 17.90
C LYS A 237 14.55 6.71 18.70
N GLN A 238 13.29 6.71 18.29
CA GLN A 238 12.29 5.76 18.71
C GLN A 238 12.17 4.66 17.64
N ASN A 239 11.97 3.40 18.06
CA ASN A 239 11.72 2.32 17.11
C ASN A 239 10.36 2.50 16.39
N ALA A 240 10.20 1.79 15.26
CA ALA A 240 9.01 1.89 14.43
C ALA A 240 7.72 1.52 15.20
N ARG A 241 7.79 0.49 16.06
CA ARG A 241 6.72 0.12 16.99
C ARG A 241 6.23 1.33 17.80
N MET A 242 7.12 1.99 18.53
CA MET A 242 6.74 3.10 19.42
C MET A 242 6.21 4.31 18.64
N GLN A 243 6.76 4.61 17.46
CA GLN A 243 6.25 5.68 16.60
C GLN A 243 4.78 5.44 16.23
N VAL A 244 4.42 4.21 15.86
CA VAL A 244 3.05 3.84 15.49
C VAL A 244 2.12 3.82 16.70
N LEU A 245 2.51 3.15 17.79
CA LEU A 245 1.66 3.00 18.97
C LEU A 245 1.37 4.34 19.64
N THR A 246 2.35 5.25 19.67
CA THR A 246 2.16 6.62 20.20
C THR A 246 1.14 7.39 19.36
N GLU A 247 1.23 7.29 18.04
CA GLU A 247 0.30 8.00 17.16
C GLU A 247 -1.11 7.40 17.21
N ILE A 248 -1.23 6.07 17.27
CA ILE A 248 -2.54 5.41 17.46
C ILE A 248 -3.15 5.88 18.77
N ALA A 249 -2.41 5.89 19.88
CA ALA A 249 -2.93 6.35 21.17
C ALA A 249 -3.45 7.80 21.08
N ARG A 250 -2.68 8.70 20.46
CA ARG A 250 -3.09 10.10 20.23
C ARG A 250 -4.39 10.20 19.42
N LEU A 251 -4.52 9.41 18.36
CA LEU A 251 -5.73 9.39 17.51
C LEU A 251 -6.93 8.77 18.22
N MET A 252 -6.72 7.70 19.00
CA MET A 252 -7.76 7.07 19.80
C MET A 252 -8.32 8.03 20.86
N ASP A 253 -7.45 8.80 21.51
CA ASP A 253 -7.88 9.82 22.47
C ASP A 253 -8.56 11.01 21.78
N LYS A 254 -8.09 11.42 20.59
CA LYS A 254 -8.68 12.51 19.80
C LYS A 254 -10.11 12.18 19.34
N TYR A 255 -10.35 10.95 18.89
CA TYR A 255 -11.64 10.53 18.31
C TYR A 255 -12.43 9.58 19.23
N LYS A 256 -12.19 9.66 20.54
CA LYS A 256 -12.80 8.78 21.55
C LYS A 256 -14.34 8.77 21.55
N ASP A 257 -14.96 9.86 21.10
CA ASP A 257 -16.40 10.05 21.06
C ASP A 257 -17.02 9.64 19.71
N GLU A 258 -16.20 9.22 18.74
CA GLU A 258 -16.65 8.73 17.43
C GLU A 258 -16.67 7.19 17.38
N GLU A 259 -17.27 6.66 16.31
CA GLU A 259 -17.11 5.26 15.92
C GLU A 259 -15.79 5.12 15.13
N THR A 260 -14.88 4.29 15.64
CA THR A 260 -13.52 4.15 15.11
C THR A 260 -13.25 2.72 14.60
N SER A 261 -12.28 2.59 13.70
CA SER A 261 -11.63 1.33 13.33
C SER A 261 -10.13 1.53 13.22
N ILE A 262 -9.34 0.47 13.40
CA ILE A 262 -7.91 0.46 13.07
C ILE A 262 -7.70 -0.55 11.96
N THR A 263 -7.19 -0.10 10.82
CA THR A 263 -6.86 -0.96 9.69
C THR A 263 -5.35 -0.94 9.42
N VAL A 264 -4.69 -2.09 9.47
CA VAL A 264 -3.26 -2.21 9.25
C VAL A 264 -3.03 -2.86 7.89
N VAL A 265 -2.27 -2.22 7.01
CA VAL A 265 -2.14 -2.65 5.61
C VAL A 265 -0.68 -2.81 5.23
N GLY A 266 -0.39 -3.77 4.35
CA GLY A 266 0.97 -4.01 3.89
C GLY A 266 1.07 -5.02 2.77
N HIS A 267 2.15 -4.92 2.01
CA HIS A 267 2.50 -5.84 0.93
C HIS A 267 3.92 -6.40 1.13
N SER A 268 4.15 -7.67 0.81
CA SER A 268 5.47 -8.31 0.91
C SER A 268 6.03 -8.18 2.34
N LEU A 269 7.24 -7.66 2.54
CA LEU A 269 7.77 -7.32 3.88
C LEU A 269 6.79 -6.47 4.72
N GLY A 270 6.10 -5.52 4.10
CA GLY A 270 5.13 -4.66 4.77
C GLY A 270 3.93 -5.45 5.31
N ALA A 271 3.53 -6.54 4.66
CA ALA A 271 2.47 -7.43 5.13
C ALA A 271 2.84 -8.10 6.46
N THR A 272 4.09 -8.52 6.60
CA THR A 272 4.57 -9.09 7.86
C THR A 272 4.63 -8.03 8.96
N LEU A 273 5.12 -6.83 8.67
CA LEU A 273 5.13 -5.73 9.65
C LEU A 273 3.69 -5.35 10.07
N ALA A 274 2.76 -5.33 9.12
CA ALA A 274 1.34 -5.14 9.40
C ALA A 274 0.77 -6.23 10.31
N THR A 275 1.16 -7.49 10.09
CA THR A 275 0.75 -8.62 10.93
C THR A 275 1.25 -8.47 12.38
N LEU A 276 2.55 -8.18 12.56
CA LEU A 276 3.13 -7.95 13.89
C LEU A 276 2.47 -6.76 14.59
N ASN A 277 2.26 -5.66 13.86
CA ASN A 277 1.66 -4.45 14.41
C ASN A 277 0.20 -4.64 14.80
N ALA A 278 -0.62 -5.33 13.99
CA ALA A 278 -2.02 -5.59 14.31
C ALA A 278 -2.17 -6.47 15.57
N VAL A 279 -1.31 -7.49 15.71
CA VAL A 279 -1.26 -8.32 16.92
C VAL A 279 -0.85 -7.50 18.13
N ASP A 280 0.22 -6.70 18.03
CA ASP A 280 0.72 -5.86 19.10
C ASP A 280 -0.34 -4.85 19.60
N ILE A 281 -1.07 -4.22 18.66
CA ILE A 281 -2.16 -3.30 18.98
C ILE A 281 -3.26 -4.03 19.76
N ALA A 282 -3.73 -5.17 19.27
CA ALA A 282 -4.85 -5.90 19.86
C ALA A 282 -4.48 -6.53 21.21
N ALA A 283 -3.30 -7.15 21.30
CA ALA A 283 -2.84 -7.88 22.48
C ALA A 283 -2.50 -6.94 23.66
N ASN A 284 -2.00 -5.74 23.36
CA ASN A 284 -1.67 -4.74 24.38
C ASN A 284 -2.76 -3.66 24.56
N SER A 285 -3.95 -3.85 23.97
CA SER A 285 -5.10 -2.93 24.09
C SER A 285 -4.84 -1.49 23.63
N TYR A 286 -3.94 -1.26 22.67
CA TYR A 286 -3.75 0.07 22.06
C TYR A 286 -4.92 0.50 21.17
N ASN A 287 -5.87 -0.38 20.92
CA ASN A 287 -7.14 -0.10 20.26
C ASN A 287 -8.22 0.48 21.20
N LYS A 288 -7.82 1.05 22.34
CA LYS A 288 -8.70 1.68 23.32
C LYS A 288 -8.21 3.09 23.61
N SER A 289 -9.15 4.01 23.79
CA SER A 289 -8.87 5.37 24.29
C SER A 289 -8.59 5.28 25.79
N SER A 290 -7.56 5.98 26.27
CA SER A 290 -7.30 6.11 27.71
C SER A 290 -8.38 6.93 28.42
N LEU A 291 -9.07 7.78 27.65
CA LEU A 291 -10.09 8.71 28.09
C LEU A 291 -11.54 8.22 27.91
N SER A 292 -11.77 6.99 27.41
CA SER A 292 -13.14 6.50 27.19
C SER A 292 -13.77 6.03 28.50
N LEU A 293 -15.09 6.24 28.64
CA LEU A 293 -15.87 5.73 29.78
C LEU A 293 -15.69 4.22 29.94
N ALA A 294 -15.60 3.78 31.20
CA ALA A 294 -15.54 2.36 31.54
C ALA A 294 -16.73 1.62 30.92
N GLY A 295 -16.46 0.66 30.03
CA GLY A 295 -17.47 -0.16 29.36
C GLY A 295 -17.59 0.02 27.84
N LYS A 296 -16.97 1.05 27.22
CA LYS A 296 -16.82 1.09 25.74
C LYS A 296 -15.81 0.02 25.34
N GLY A 297 -16.24 -0.97 24.55
CA GLY A 297 -15.38 -2.03 24.03
C GLY A 297 -14.23 -1.47 23.19
N GLY A 298 -13.16 -2.26 23.01
CA GLY A 298 -12.05 -1.86 22.15
C GLY A 298 -12.47 -1.74 20.68
N THR A 299 -11.80 -0.85 19.96
CA THR A 299 -11.98 -0.62 18.52
C THR A 299 -11.54 -1.86 17.73
N PRO A 300 -12.29 -2.32 16.71
CA PRO A 300 -11.85 -3.45 15.89
C PRO A 300 -10.51 -3.16 15.19
N VAL A 301 -9.64 -4.15 15.15
CA VAL A 301 -8.35 -4.11 14.46
C VAL A 301 -8.40 -5.10 13.30
N THR A 302 -8.23 -4.61 12.07
CA THR A 302 -8.27 -5.44 10.86
C THR A 302 -6.96 -5.29 10.10
N ALA A 303 -6.27 -6.39 9.83
CA ALA A 303 -5.14 -6.41 8.91
C ALA A 303 -5.58 -6.81 7.49
N VAL A 304 -5.25 -6.03 6.48
CA VAL A 304 -5.47 -6.38 5.07
C VAL A 304 -4.13 -6.39 4.36
N VAL A 305 -3.68 -7.57 3.96
CA VAL A 305 -2.32 -7.74 3.46
C VAL A 305 -2.27 -8.48 2.13
N PHE A 306 -1.26 -8.16 1.33
CA PHE A 306 -1.05 -8.72 -0.01
C PHE A 306 0.31 -9.42 -0.09
N GLY A 307 0.37 -10.58 -0.74
CA GLY A 307 1.63 -11.29 -0.94
C GLY A 307 2.36 -11.58 0.38
N SER A 308 1.62 -11.83 1.47
CA SER A 308 2.18 -11.91 2.82
C SER A 308 3.05 -13.15 3.01
N PRO A 309 4.35 -13.00 3.34
CA PRO A 309 5.14 -14.08 3.90
C PRO A 309 4.55 -14.54 5.24
N ARG A 310 4.96 -15.73 5.69
CA ARG A 310 4.68 -16.21 7.04
C ARG A 310 5.49 -15.41 8.07
N THR A 311 4.83 -15.08 9.18
CA THR A 311 5.36 -14.13 10.17
C THR A 311 5.93 -14.82 11.41
N GLY A 312 5.20 -15.78 11.95
CA GLY A 312 5.56 -16.50 13.17
C GLY A 312 5.23 -17.98 13.11
N ASP A 313 5.55 -18.67 14.19
CA ASP A 313 5.30 -20.09 14.38
C ASP A 313 3.82 -20.40 14.71
N ARG A 314 3.56 -21.65 15.11
CA ARG A 314 2.21 -22.11 15.46
C ARG A 314 1.71 -21.46 16.75
N ASP A 315 2.58 -21.23 17.72
CA ASP A 315 2.21 -20.61 18.99
C ASP A 315 1.82 -19.14 18.75
N PHE A 316 2.55 -18.42 17.88
CA PHE A 316 2.17 -17.09 17.42
C PHE A 316 0.82 -17.09 16.70
N ARG A 317 0.56 -18.08 15.86
CA ARG A 317 -0.74 -18.24 15.19
C ARG A 317 -1.87 -18.48 16.19
N ASP A 318 -1.62 -19.29 17.21
CA ASP A 318 -2.64 -19.62 18.20
C ASP A 318 -2.95 -18.40 19.08
N VAL A 319 -1.95 -17.60 19.47
CA VAL A 319 -2.16 -16.29 20.10
C VAL A 319 -2.97 -15.36 19.18
N PHE A 320 -2.60 -15.26 17.90
CA PHE A 320 -3.32 -14.43 16.92
C PHE A 320 -4.82 -14.75 16.90
N HIS A 321 -5.20 -16.03 16.85
CA HIS A 321 -6.60 -16.44 16.75
C HIS A 321 -7.39 -16.32 18.07
N ARG A 322 -6.72 -16.17 19.22
CA ARG A 322 -7.38 -15.91 20.50
C ARG A 322 -7.78 -14.45 20.68
N LEU A 323 -7.16 -13.52 19.96
CA LEU A 323 -7.41 -12.09 20.09
C LEU A 323 -8.79 -11.71 19.51
N PRO A 324 -9.80 -11.37 20.33
CA PRO A 324 -11.19 -11.26 19.87
C PRO A 324 -11.41 -10.07 18.94
N ALA A 325 -10.67 -8.97 19.15
CA ALA A 325 -10.79 -7.73 18.38
C ALA A 325 -10.01 -7.75 17.06
N LEU A 326 -9.23 -8.81 16.80
CA LEU A 326 -8.33 -8.89 15.65
C LEU A 326 -8.92 -9.71 14.51
N ARG A 327 -8.87 -9.17 13.30
CA ARG A 327 -9.18 -9.88 12.05
C ARG A 327 -8.05 -9.66 11.05
N MET A 328 -7.87 -10.60 10.13
CA MET A 328 -6.90 -10.45 9.05
C MET A 328 -7.37 -11.14 7.79
N LEU A 329 -7.31 -10.43 6.66
CA LEU A 329 -7.50 -10.97 5.33
C LEU A 329 -6.17 -10.92 4.57
N ARG A 330 -5.76 -12.07 4.05
CA ARG A 330 -4.57 -12.24 3.22
C ARG A 330 -4.97 -12.46 1.77
N VAL A 331 -4.64 -11.51 0.92
CA VAL A 331 -4.77 -11.68 -0.52
C VAL A 331 -3.51 -12.33 -1.06
N ARG A 332 -3.65 -13.55 -1.59
CA ARG A 332 -2.57 -14.31 -2.21
C ARG A 332 -2.85 -14.50 -3.69
N ASN A 333 -1.89 -14.14 -4.52
CA ASN A 333 -1.91 -14.50 -5.92
C ASN A 333 -1.36 -15.93 -6.11
N ARG A 334 -2.10 -16.81 -6.79
CA ARG A 334 -1.75 -18.23 -6.96
C ARG A 334 -0.34 -18.50 -7.52
N PRO A 335 0.17 -17.78 -8.55
CA PRO A 335 1.55 -17.94 -9.01
C PRO A 335 2.62 -17.34 -8.09
N ASP A 336 2.25 -16.51 -7.11
CA ASP A 336 3.19 -15.90 -6.16
C ASP A 336 3.64 -16.93 -5.11
N ARG A 337 4.95 -17.11 -5.01
CA ARG A 337 5.60 -18.05 -4.09
C ARG A 337 6.06 -17.40 -2.79
N ILE A 338 6.17 -16.07 -2.73
CA ILE A 338 6.63 -15.34 -1.53
C ILE A 338 5.80 -15.69 -0.29
N PRO A 339 4.47 -15.87 -0.38
CA PRO A 339 3.66 -16.26 0.79
C PRO A 339 4.00 -17.60 1.43
N HIS A 340 4.73 -18.48 0.74
CA HIS A 340 5.16 -19.76 1.29
C HIS A 340 6.45 -19.65 2.13
N TYR A 341 7.11 -18.48 2.16
CA TYR A 341 8.33 -18.26 2.93
C TYR A 341 8.02 -17.62 4.30
N PRO A 342 8.74 -18.02 5.37
CA PRO A 342 9.61 -19.18 5.47
C PRO A 342 8.87 -20.53 5.34
N PRO A 343 9.47 -21.56 4.70
CA PRO A 343 8.76 -22.81 4.43
C PRO A 343 8.59 -23.73 5.64
N VAL A 344 9.49 -23.69 6.63
CA VAL A 344 9.54 -24.65 7.76
C VAL A 344 9.50 -23.91 9.08
N GLY A 345 8.65 -24.37 10.00
CA GLY A 345 8.55 -23.83 11.37
C GLY A 345 7.66 -22.59 11.51
N TYR A 346 7.05 -22.12 10.43
CA TYR A 346 6.17 -20.95 10.42
C TYR A 346 4.76 -21.32 9.97
N ALA A 347 3.78 -20.57 10.45
CA ALA A 347 2.36 -20.79 10.18
C ALA A 347 1.71 -19.53 9.58
N ASP A 348 0.67 -19.79 8.79
CA ASP A 348 -0.20 -18.77 8.23
C ASP A 348 -1.26 -18.37 9.28
N VAL A 349 -1.63 -17.09 9.31
CA VAL A 349 -2.64 -16.49 10.21
C VAL A 349 -3.70 -15.75 9.41
N GLY A 350 -4.93 -15.66 9.91
CA GLY A 350 -6.03 -14.96 9.24
C GLY A 350 -6.74 -15.78 8.15
N VAL A 351 -7.63 -15.12 7.40
CA VAL A 351 -8.43 -15.70 6.31
C VAL A 351 -7.72 -15.45 4.97
N GLU A 352 -7.72 -16.44 4.08
CA GLU A 352 -7.11 -16.30 2.74
C GLU A 352 -8.15 -15.98 1.67
N LEU A 353 -7.88 -14.94 0.88
CA LEU A 353 -8.47 -14.70 -0.43
C LEU A 353 -7.45 -15.11 -1.50
N LEU A 354 -7.71 -16.23 -2.18
CA LEU A 354 -6.88 -16.71 -3.27
C LEU A 354 -7.38 -16.15 -4.61
N ILE A 355 -6.52 -15.37 -5.28
CA ILE A 355 -6.75 -14.87 -6.65
C ILE A 355 -5.81 -15.57 -7.62
N ASP A 356 -6.14 -15.55 -8.92
CA ASP A 356 -5.28 -16.12 -9.95
C ASP A 356 -5.14 -15.18 -11.15
N THR A 357 -4.08 -14.37 -11.14
CA THR A 357 -3.86 -13.38 -12.20
C THR A 357 -3.51 -13.99 -13.55
N ARG A 358 -3.14 -15.28 -13.61
CA ARG A 358 -2.91 -16.00 -14.88
C ARG A 358 -4.18 -16.14 -15.73
N ARG A 359 -5.34 -15.91 -15.13
CA ARG A 359 -6.65 -15.99 -15.76
C ARG A 359 -7.05 -14.69 -16.44
N SER A 360 -6.35 -13.60 -16.16
CA SER A 360 -6.56 -12.32 -16.82
C SER A 360 -6.13 -12.37 -18.28
N PRO A 361 -7.00 -11.99 -19.24
CA PRO A 361 -6.60 -11.87 -20.64
C PRO A 361 -5.70 -10.65 -20.91
N PHE A 362 -5.58 -9.74 -19.94
CA PHE A 362 -4.76 -8.53 -20.05
C PHE A 362 -3.29 -8.77 -19.75
N LEU A 363 -2.97 -9.82 -18.97
CA LEU A 363 -1.61 -10.07 -18.49
C LEU A 363 -0.94 -11.11 -19.37
N LYS A 364 0.34 -10.90 -19.67
CA LYS A 364 1.16 -11.97 -20.24
C LYS A 364 1.49 -13.02 -19.16
N PRO A 365 1.88 -14.24 -19.54
CA PRO A 365 2.37 -15.22 -18.58
C PRO A 365 3.51 -14.61 -17.74
N HIS A 366 3.41 -14.74 -16.42
CA HIS A 366 4.45 -14.24 -15.50
C HIS A 366 5.82 -14.84 -15.85
N GLY A 367 6.73 -14.00 -16.32
CA GLY A 367 8.10 -14.35 -16.69
C GLY A 367 9.08 -14.32 -15.51
N SER A 368 8.68 -13.76 -14.36
CA SER A 368 9.48 -13.76 -13.14
C SER A 368 8.62 -13.72 -11.88
N GLU A 369 9.22 -14.10 -10.75
CA GLU A 369 8.56 -14.01 -9.44
C GLU A 369 8.21 -12.57 -9.05
N SER A 370 8.97 -11.58 -9.53
CA SER A 370 8.66 -10.15 -9.34
C SER A 370 7.28 -9.79 -9.89
N GLN A 371 6.92 -10.32 -11.05
CA GLN A 371 5.65 -10.01 -11.73
C GLN A 371 4.44 -10.65 -11.04
N SER A 372 4.57 -11.92 -10.61
CA SER A 372 3.50 -12.59 -9.85
C SER A 372 3.32 -12.00 -8.46
N HIS A 373 4.39 -11.49 -7.86
CA HIS A 373 4.41 -10.83 -6.56
C HIS A 373 4.12 -9.32 -6.62
N ASP A 374 3.99 -8.72 -7.81
CA ASP A 374 3.75 -7.28 -7.91
C ASP A 374 2.38 -6.90 -7.30
N LEU A 375 2.36 -5.76 -6.59
CA LEU A 375 1.15 -5.31 -5.90
C LEU A 375 0.08 -4.83 -6.90
N GLU A 376 0.44 -4.15 -7.99
CA GLU A 376 -0.54 -3.78 -9.02
C GLU A 376 -1.13 -5.02 -9.70
N CYS A 377 -0.33 -6.08 -9.90
CA CYS A 377 -0.84 -7.39 -10.33
C CYS A 377 -1.85 -7.97 -9.34
N HIS A 378 -1.58 -7.90 -8.03
CA HIS A 378 -2.55 -8.33 -7.02
C HIS A 378 -3.84 -7.52 -7.08
N LEU A 379 -3.76 -6.19 -7.20
CA LEU A 379 -4.93 -5.32 -7.27
C LEU A 379 -5.72 -5.48 -8.57
N HIS A 380 -5.05 -5.77 -9.68
CA HIS A 380 -5.68 -6.18 -10.94
C HIS A 380 -6.43 -7.50 -10.78
N GLY A 381 -5.81 -8.49 -10.13
CA GLY A 381 -6.46 -9.74 -9.79
C GLY A 381 -7.67 -9.53 -8.89
N VAL A 382 -7.57 -8.71 -7.85
CA VAL A 382 -8.71 -8.30 -7.02
C VAL A 382 -9.76 -7.59 -7.87
N ALA A 383 -9.40 -6.77 -8.85
CA ALA A 383 -10.35 -6.05 -9.69
C ALA A 383 -11.14 -6.97 -10.65
N GLY A 384 -10.56 -8.09 -11.12
CA GLY A 384 -11.22 -8.94 -12.12
C GLY A 384 -11.36 -10.44 -11.86
N TRP A 385 -10.80 -11.00 -10.79
CA TRP A 385 -10.89 -12.43 -10.50
C TRP A 385 -12.31 -12.84 -10.12
N GLN A 386 -12.93 -13.78 -10.85
CA GLN A 386 -14.30 -14.22 -10.57
C GLN A 386 -14.38 -15.60 -9.90
N GLY A 387 -13.28 -16.15 -9.38
CA GLY A 387 -13.26 -17.53 -8.85
C GLY A 387 -12.94 -18.57 -9.92
N ASP A 388 -12.69 -19.82 -9.50
CA ASP A 388 -12.10 -20.86 -10.37
C ASP A 388 -13.01 -21.33 -11.52
N HIS A 389 -14.31 -21.07 -11.42
CA HIS A 389 -15.34 -21.54 -12.36
C HIS A 389 -15.92 -20.45 -13.27
N ARG A 390 -15.43 -19.21 -13.17
CA ARG A 390 -15.91 -18.07 -13.98
C ARG A 390 -14.75 -17.42 -14.73
N GLU A 391 -15.07 -16.77 -15.84
CA GLU A 391 -14.07 -16.02 -16.61
C GLU A 391 -13.61 -14.77 -15.86
N PHE A 392 -12.38 -14.33 -16.13
CA PHE A 392 -11.88 -13.08 -15.56
C PHE A 392 -12.63 -11.90 -16.16
N GLU A 393 -13.20 -11.06 -15.30
CA GLU A 393 -14.00 -9.89 -15.70
C GLU A 393 -13.76 -8.76 -14.71
N LEU A 394 -13.27 -7.61 -15.20
CA LEU A 394 -13.14 -6.40 -14.40
C LEU A 394 -14.54 -5.87 -14.03
N VAL A 395 -14.91 -6.02 -12.75
CA VAL A 395 -16.21 -5.59 -12.21
C VAL A 395 -16.13 -4.27 -11.42
N VAL A 396 -14.94 -3.70 -11.36
CA VAL A 396 -14.64 -2.37 -10.83
C VAL A 396 -13.73 -1.66 -11.82
N ASP A 397 -13.92 -0.35 -11.96
CA ASP A 397 -13.11 0.47 -12.85
C ASP A 397 -11.70 0.60 -12.30
N ARG A 398 -10.74 -0.08 -12.93
CA ARG A 398 -9.32 -0.03 -12.61
C ARG A 398 -8.53 -0.16 -13.92
N ASP A 399 -7.70 0.83 -14.19
CA ASP A 399 -6.92 0.86 -15.42
C ASP A 399 -5.85 -0.26 -15.43
N VAL A 400 -5.86 -1.07 -16.48
CA VAL A 400 -4.91 -2.16 -16.68
C VAL A 400 -3.48 -1.67 -16.85
N ALA A 401 -3.27 -0.41 -17.28
CA ALA A 401 -1.95 0.19 -17.43
C ALA A 401 -1.15 0.25 -16.11
N LEU A 402 -1.85 0.21 -14.96
CA LEU A 402 -1.24 0.22 -13.63
C LEU A 402 -0.33 -0.98 -13.40
N VAL A 403 -0.59 -2.15 -14.00
CA VAL A 403 0.26 -3.34 -13.80
C VAL A 403 1.67 -3.18 -14.37
N ASN A 404 1.90 -2.21 -15.25
CA ASN A 404 3.21 -1.87 -15.79
C ASN A 404 3.93 -0.75 -15.01
N LYS A 405 3.42 -0.35 -13.83
CA LYS A 405 3.97 0.75 -13.04
C LYS A 405 5.44 0.52 -12.68
N PHE A 406 5.77 -0.68 -12.19
CA PHE A 406 7.11 -1.05 -11.72
C PHE A 406 7.73 -2.26 -12.44
N ASP A 407 6.93 -3.01 -13.20
CA ASP A 407 7.41 -4.15 -13.99
C ASP A 407 6.78 -4.16 -15.39
N ASP A 408 7.04 -5.22 -16.15
CA ASP A 408 6.47 -5.47 -17.48
C ASP A 408 5.48 -6.65 -17.43
N CYS A 409 4.25 -6.40 -16.96
CA CYS A 409 3.26 -7.43 -16.65
C CYS A 409 2.13 -7.53 -17.69
N LEU A 410 1.83 -6.43 -18.38
CA LEU A 410 0.75 -6.35 -19.37
C LEU A 410 1.15 -7.08 -20.67
N ALA A 411 0.17 -7.64 -21.38
CA ALA A 411 0.42 -8.26 -22.67
C ALA A 411 0.95 -7.25 -23.70
N ASP A 412 1.83 -7.70 -24.60
CA ASP A 412 2.60 -6.82 -25.48
C ASP A 412 1.72 -6.09 -26.53
N GLU A 413 0.50 -6.56 -26.78
CA GLU A 413 -0.48 -5.88 -27.64
C GLU A 413 -0.96 -4.54 -27.08
N TYR A 414 -0.84 -4.31 -25.77
CA TYR A 414 -1.24 -3.06 -25.14
C TYR A 414 -0.09 -2.06 -25.20
N PRO A 415 -0.31 -0.84 -25.72
CA PRO A 415 0.73 0.16 -25.91
C PRO A 415 1.10 0.90 -24.61
N VAL A 416 1.33 0.16 -23.52
CA VAL A 416 1.68 0.71 -22.20
C VAL A 416 3.16 0.40 -21.91
N PRO A 417 4.04 1.40 -21.85
CA PRO A 417 5.45 1.18 -21.56
C PRO A 417 5.66 0.48 -20.21
N ALA A 418 6.55 -0.51 -20.17
CA ALA A 418 6.96 -1.14 -18.94
C ALA A 418 7.69 -0.17 -18.01
N ARG A 419 7.53 -0.36 -16.70
CA ARG A 419 8.19 0.43 -15.63
C ARG A 419 8.02 1.94 -15.83
N TRP A 420 6.83 2.36 -16.23
CA TRP A 420 6.59 3.75 -16.63
C TRP A 420 6.65 4.74 -15.45
N LYS A 421 6.53 4.28 -14.20
CA LYS A 421 6.61 5.17 -13.03
C LYS A 421 8.04 5.64 -12.82
N VAL A 422 8.31 6.83 -13.31
CA VAL A 422 9.54 7.58 -13.08
C VAL A 422 9.21 9.05 -12.93
N HIS A 423 9.87 9.73 -11.99
CA HIS A 423 9.74 11.18 -11.90
C HIS A 423 10.46 11.83 -13.08
N HIS A 424 9.85 12.87 -13.65
CA HIS A 424 10.44 13.65 -14.73
C HIS A 424 11.90 14.04 -14.39
N ASN A 425 12.83 13.76 -15.31
CA ASN A 425 14.28 13.95 -15.13
C ASN A 425 14.86 13.37 -13.83
N LYS A 426 14.25 12.32 -13.26
CA LYS A 426 14.58 11.79 -11.93
C LYS A 426 14.64 12.88 -10.85
N SER A 427 13.72 13.85 -10.92
CA SER A 427 13.63 15.00 -9.99
C SER A 427 14.77 16.02 -10.08
N MET A 428 15.59 15.98 -11.13
CA MET A 428 16.46 17.11 -11.45
C MET A 428 15.61 18.25 -12.03
N VAL A 429 15.77 19.45 -11.48
CA VAL A 429 15.03 20.67 -11.87
C VAL A 429 16.03 21.76 -12.23
N LYS A 430 15.74 22.50 -13.31
CA LYS A 430 16.53 23.66 -13.73
C LYS A 430 16.05 24.92 -13.00
N GLY A 431 16.92 25.52 -12.20
CA GLY A 431 16.67 26.77 -11.49
C GLY A 431 16.68 27.99 -12.42
N ALA A 432 16.26 29.14 -11.88
CA ALA A 432 16.24 30.41 -12.60
C ALA A 432 17.65 30.88 -13.03
N ASP A 433 18.68 30.47 -12.30
CA ASP A 433 20.10 30.69 -12.63
C ASP A 433 20.64 29.75 -13.72
N GLY A 434 19.79 28.86 -14.24
CA GLY A 434 20.11 27.87 -15.26
C GLY A 434 20.81 26.61 -14.74
N ARG A 435 21.10 26.51 -13.44
CA ARG A 435 21.72 25.33 -12.82
C ARG A 435 20.69 24.23 -12.58
N TRP A 436 21.14 22.99 -12.58
CA TRP A 436 20.31 21.83 -12.25
C TRP A 436 20.53 21.41 -10.81
N VAL A 437 19.43 21.28 -10.06
CA VAL A 437 19.43 20.84 -8.67
C VAL A 437 18.47 19.67 -8.49
N LEU A 438 18.80 18.77 -7.57
CA LEU A 438 17.92 17.65 -7.21
C LEU A 438 16.84 18.15 -6.26
N GLN A 439 15.57 18.01 -6.64
CA GLN A 439 14.40 18.34 -5.82
C GLN A 439 13.52 17.10 -5.65
N ASP A 440 14.04 16.14 -4.91
CA ASP A 440 13.44 14.81 -4.77
C ASP A 440 12.83 14.53 -3.40
N HIS A 441 12.85 15.52 -2.49
CA HIS A 441 12.28 15.43 -1.15
C HIS A 441 11.66 16.78 -0.74
N GLU A 442 10.43 16.74 -0.25
CA GLU A 442 9.74 17.85 0.40
C GLU A 442 9.93 17.73 1.92
N PRO A 443 10.47 18.76 2.59
CA PRO A 443 10.56 18.74 4.04
C PRO A 443 9.16 18.75 4.67
N ASP A 444 8.99 17.94 5.70
CA ASP A 444 7.80 17.91 6.55
C ASP A 444 8.19 18.59 7.86
N TYR A 445 7.73 19.83 8.05
CA TYR A 445 7.96 20.57 9.29
C TYR A 445 6.81 20.23 10.24
N ASP A 446 7.11 19.57 11.37
CA ASP A 446 6.16 19.41 12.47
C ASP A 446 5.84 20.81 13.02
N TYR A 447 4.64 21.33 12.72
CA TYR A 447 4.04 22.41 13.50
C TYR A 447 3.43 21.82 14.78
N ASP A 448 4.28 21.29 15.66
CA ASP A 448 3.86 20.80 16.99
C ASP A 448 4.05 21.87 18.09
N ASP A 449 3.94 23.16 17.76
CA ASP A 449 4.16 24.27 18.71
C ASP A 449 2.98 25.27 18.82
N ASP A 450 1.74 24.83 18.54
CA ASP A 450 0.52 25.62 18.80
C ASP A 450 0.05 25.54 20.27
N ASN A 451 0.99 25.56 21.22
CA ASN A 451 0.68 25.59 22.67
C ASN A 451 1.41 26.72 23.42
N ASN A 452 1.73 27.82 22.75
CA ASN A 452 2.34 28.96 23.42
C ASN A 452 1.75 30.32 23.02
N ASP A 453 0.42 30.41 23.01
CA ASP A 453 -0.26 31.70 22.98
C ASP A 453 -1.51 31.67 23.87
N GLN A 454 -1.28 31.62 25.19
CA GLN A 454 -2.15 32.16 26.23
C GLN A 454 -1.32 32.38 27.51
N SER A 455 -0.66 33.53 27.58
CA SER A 455 -0.23 34.15 28.84
C SER A 455 -0.64 35.62 28.85
#